data_AF-D7VK63-F1
#
_entry.id   AF-D7VK63-F1
#
_cell.length_a   1.000
_cell.length_b   1.000
_cell.length_c   1.000
_cell.angle_alpha   90.00
_cell.angle_beta   90.00
_cell.angle_gamma   90.00
#
_symmetry.space_group_name_H-M   'P 1'
#
loop_
_entity.id
_entity.type
_entity.pdbx_description
1 polymer ?
#
loop_
_entity_poly.entity_id
_entity_poly.type
_entity_poly.pdbx_seq_one_letter_code
_entity_poly.pdbx_strand_id
1 'polypeptide(L)'
;MRINTMIEKNSDDFGSVVAEFGNLISDFGFSCPEKLWYSNLVSLSKNVDDIYYCYVIVRVYKNDGSLETTLWVGPINRPDDGLENLSANIKMQIGYTQVLDPLFFRNCESKIIILIESGILKTLLTASQNELKYHSIHNYCS
;
A
#
# COMPACT_ATOMS: atom_id res chain seq x y z
N MET A 1 -21.85 -19.20 14.69
CA MET A 1 -21.31 -18.36 15.78
C MET A 1 -19.78 -18.43 15.75
N ARG A 2 -19.09 -17.68 14.87
CA ARG A 2 -17.62 -17.73 14.74
C ARG A 2 -16.96 -16.47 14.14
N ILE A 3 -17.72 -15.48 13.67
CA ILE A 3 -17.17 -14.27 13.03
C ILE A 3 -16.85 -13.20 14.09
N ASN A 4 -17.67 -13.09 15.14
CA ASN A 4 -17.52 -12.04 16.16
C ASN A 4 -16.24 -12.20 17.01
N THR A 5 -15.71 -13.42 17.15
CA THR A 5 -14.55 -13.68 18.01
C THR A 5 -13.21 -13.27 17.39
N MET A 6 -13.15 -13.04 16.07
CA MET A 6 -11.96 -12.48 15.41
C MET A 6 -11.93 -10.95 15.46
N ILE A 7 -13.09 -10.28 15.42
CA ILE A 7 -13.17 -8.81 15.41
C ILE A 7 -12.71 -8.22 16.75
N GLU A 8 -12.95 -8.90 17.88
CA GLU A 8 -12.52 -8.44 19.21
C GLU A 8 -11.05 -8.76 19.57
N LYS A 9 -10.36 -9.61 18.79
CA LYS A 9 -8.97 -10.02 19.06
C LYS A 9 -7.90 -9.28 18.24
N ASN A 10 -8.30 -8.46 17.28
CA ASN A 10 -7.43 -7.97 16.22
C ASN A 10 -6.64 -6.69 16.53
N SER A 11 -6.76 -6.06 17.70
CA SER A 11 -5.90 -4.91 18.03
C SER A 11 -4.45 -5.32 18.30
N ASP A 12 -4.23 -6.54 18.81
CA ASP A 12 -2.89 -7.09 19.08
C ASP A 12 -2.23 -7.75 17.85
N ASP A 13 -2.99 -8.01 16.77
CA ASP A 13 -2.57 -8.84 15.63
C ASP A 13 -1.92 -8.03 14.48
N PHE A 14 -2.08 -6.71 14.45
CA PHE A 14 -1.48 -5.86 13.40
C PHE A 14 0.04 -5.71 13.53
N GLY A 15 0.58 -5.82 14.74
CA GLY A 15 2.02 -5.95 14.93
C GLY A 15 2.58 -7.18 14.21
N SER A 16 1.79 -8.27 14.13
CA SER A 16 2.15 -9.46 13.36
C SER A 16 2.18 -9.16 11.86
N VAL A 17 1.23 -8.41 11.31
CA VAL A 17 1.22 -8.04 9.88
C VAL A 17 2.43 -7.17 9.53
N VAL A 18 2.78 -6.18 10.36
CA VAL A 18 3.97 -5.33 10.14
C VAL A 18 5.26 -6.16 10.17
N ALA A 19 5.35 -7.14 11.08
CA ALA A 19 6.50 -8.03 11.18
C ALA A 19 6.71 -8.88 9.90
N GLU A 20 5.64 -9.21 9.18
CA GLU A 20 5.71 -9.92 7.90
C GLU A 20 6.28 -9.06 6.74
N PHE A 21 6.44 -7.74 6.94
CA PHE A 21 7.09 -6.82 6.01
C PHE A 21 8.44 -6.30 6.54
N GLY A 22 9.10 -7.09 7.40
CA GLY A 22 10.33 -6.70 8.07
C GLY A 22 11.47 -6.33 7.12
N ASN A 23 11.61 -7.01 5.99
CA ASN A 23 12.70 -6.76 5.04
C ASN A 23 12.49 -5.41 4.33
N LEU A 24 11.23 -5.03 4.02
CA LEU A 24 10.96 -3.69 3.48
C LEU A 24 11.42 -2.59 4.44
N ILE A 25 11.26 -2.82 5.74
CA ILE A 25 11.66 -1.86 6.77
C ILE A 25 13.18 -1.84 6.93
N SER A 26 13.81 -3.00 7.13
CA SER A 26 15.24 -3.07 7.43
C SER A 26 16.13 -2.77 6.23
N ASP A 27 15.78 -3.27 5.06
CA ASP A 27 16.69 -3.32 3.91
C ASP A 27 16.31 -2.30 2.83
N PHE A 28 15.02 -1.99 2.72
CA PHE A 28 14.51 -1.06 1.71
C PHE A 28 14.15 0.32 2.29
N GLY A 29 14.29 0.55 3.60
CA GLY A 29 14.11 1.85 4.22
C GLY A 29 12.66 2.35 4.24
N PHE A 30 11.69 1.42 4.24
CA PHE A 30 10.31 1.76 4.53
C PHE A 30 10.13 2.04 6.04
N SER A 31 9.18 2.90 6.36
CA SER A 31 8.80 3.24 7.73
C SER A 31 7.30 3.07 7.91
N CYS A 32 6.85 2.74 9.12
CA CYS A 32 5.43 2.67 9.43
C CYS A 32 4.98 4.05 9.95
N PRO A 33 4.26 4.87 9.17
CA PRO A 33 3.68 6.12 9.68
C PRO A 33 2.74 5.84 10.85
N GLU A 34 3.08 6.38 12.04
CA GLU A 34 2.40 6.14 13.32
C GLU A 34 0.90 6.55 13.37
N LYS A 35 0.34 7.19 12.33
CA LYS A 35 -0.94 7.92 12.42
C LYS A 35 -2.06 7.49 11.47
N LEU A 36 -1.94 6.32 10.82
CA LEU A 36 -3.00 5.76 9.97
C LEU A 36 -3.51 4.42 10.49
N TRP A 37 -3.63 4.33 11.81
CA TRP A 37 -4.12 3.15 12.54
C TRP A 37 -5.64 3.03 12.38
N TYR A 38 -6.09 2.68 11.18
CA TYR A 38 -7.38 2.03 11.06
C TYR A 38 -7.20 0.58 11.48
N SER A 39 -8.16 0.04 12.23
CA SER A 39 -8.13 -1.35 12.73
C SER A 39 -8.13 -2.43 11.63
N ASN A 40 -7.96 -2.04 10.38
CA ASN A 40 -8.06 -2.86 9.19
C ASN A 40 -7.15 -2.36 8.05
N LEU A 41 -6.22 -1.45 8.36
CA LEU A 41 -5.27 -0.89 7.39
C LEU A 41 -3.89 -0.75 8.03
N VAL A 42 -2.87 -1.23 7.33
CA VAL A 42 -1.46 -0.93 7.61
C VAL A 42 -0.90 -0.20 6.43
N SER A 43 -0.07 0.81 6.69
CA SER A 43 0.71 1.44 5.64
C SER A 43 2.18 1.51 6.02
N LEU A 44 3.03 1.19 5.05
CA LEU A 44 4.46 1.47 5.06
C LEU A 44 4.74 2.55 4.03
N SER A 45 5.61 3.50 4.35
CA SER A 45 5.98 4.59 3.46
C SER A 45 7.49 4.74 3.33
N LYS A 46 7.92 5.18 2.14
CA LYS A 46 9.29 5.55 1.84
C LYS A 46 9.30 6.80 0.96
N ASN A 47 10.11 7.80 1.32
CA ASN A 47 10.36 8.91 0.40
C ASN A 47 11.22 8.42 -0.78
N VAL A 48 10.79 8.75 -2.00
CA VAL A 48 11.46 8.31 -3.24
C VAL A 48 12.20 9.47 -3.90
N ASP A 49 11.59 10.64 -3.95
CA ASP A 49 12.17 11.85 -4.56
C ASP A 49 11.35 13.08 -4.16
N ASP A 50 11.97 14.14 -3.61
CA ASP A 50 11.31 15.40 -3.22
C ASP A 50 9.94 15.19 -2.54
N ILE A 51 8.85 15.55 -3.24
CA ILE A 51 7.46 15.40 -2.77
C ILE A 51 6.86 14.00 -2.97
N TYR A 52 7.54 13.11 -3.69
CA TYR A 52 7.06 11.77 -4.07
C TYR A 52 7.42 10.70 -3.05
N TYR A 53 6.40 9.91 -2.71
CA TYR A 53 6.48 8.82 -1.76
C TYR A 53 6.01 7.52 -2.40
N CYS A 54 6.59 6.42 -1.94
CA CYS A 54 6.12 5.07 -2.20
C CYS A 54 5.39 4.55 -0.97
N TYR A 55 4.23 3.94 -1.17
CA TYR A 55 3.45 3.31 -0.10
C TYR A 55 3.17 1.86 -0.39
N VAL A 56 3.32 1.02 0.63
CA VAL A 56 2.70 -0.30 0.68
C VAL A 56 1.50 -0.18 1.60
N ILE A 57 0.31 -0.46 1.09
CA ILE A 57 -0.93 -0.43 1.86
C ILE A 57 -1.50 -1.83 1.90
N VAL A 58 -1.71 -2.31 3.11
CA VAL A 58 -2.33 -3.59 3.41
C VAL A 58 -3.70 -3.33 4.00
N ARG A 59 -4.75 -3.89 3.40
CA ARG A 59 -6.13 -3.76 3.88
C ARG A 59 -6.70 -5.12 4.23
N VAL A 60 -7.44 -5.15 5.33
CA VAL A 60 -8.34 -6.24 5.71
C VAL A 60 -9.77 -5.72 5.53
N TYR A 61 -10.56 -6.34 4.66
CA TYR A 61 -11.94 -5.92 4.45
C TYR A 61 -12.83 -6.49 5.55
N LYS A 62 -13.51 -5.62 6.29
CA LYS A 62 -14.37 -6.02 7.42
C LYS A 62 -15.58 -6.86 7.00
N ASN A 63 -16.00 -6.74 5.74
CA ASN A 63 -17.23 -7.36 5.24
C ASN A 63 -17.06 -8.88 5.01
N ASP A 64 -15.93 -9.30 4.46
CA ASP A 64 -15.67 -10.67 4.04
C ASP A 64 -14.34 -11.24 4.57
N GLY A 65 -13.55 -10.42 5.27
CA GLY A 65 -12.21 -10.79 5.75
C GLY A 65 -11.17 -10.86 4.64
N SER A 66 -11.47 -10.38 3.43
CA SER A 66 -10.51 -10.40 2.32
C SER A 66 -9.29 -9.54 2.63
N LEU A 67 -8.14 -10.00 2.14
CA LEU A 67 -6.86 -9.35 2.32
C LEU A 67 -6.41 -8.75 1.01
N GLU A 68 -5.85 -7.55 1.08
CA GLU A 68 -5.37 -6.82 -0.07
C GLU A 68 -4.02 -6.16 0.26
N THR A 69 -3.07 -6.27 -0.66
CA THR A 69 -1.83 -5.49 -0.62
C THR A 69 -1.68 -4.71 -1.92
N THR A 70 -1.46 -3.40 -1.80
CA THR A 70 -1.26 -2.47 -2.91
C THR A 70 0.03 -1.68 -2.73
N LEU A 71 0.68 -1.37 -3.85
CA LEU A 71 1.84 -0.50 -3.93
C LEU A 71 1.42 0.80 -4.60
N TRP A 72 1.86 1.94 -4.09
CA TRP A 72 1.52 3.25 -4.60
C TRP A 72 2.75 4.10 -4.77
N VAL A 73 2.78 4.97 -5.78
CA VAL A 73 3.77 6.04 -5.90
C VAL A 73 3.07 7.34 -6.27
N GLY A 74 3.28 8.40 -5.49
CA GLY A 74 2.62 9.68 -5.73
C GLY A 74 3.16 10.83 -4.86
N PRO A 75 2.76 12.08 -5.16
CA PRO A 75 3.25 13.29 -4.46
C PRO A 75 2.61 13.51 -3.08
N ILE A 76 1.67 12.66 -2.68
CA ILE A 76 1.05 12.74 -1.37
C ILE A 76 2.03 12.21 -0.34
N ASN A 77 2.17 12.91 0.80
CA ASN A 77 3.00 12.52 1.96
C ASN A 77 2.24 11.69 3.02
N ARG A 78 0.93 11.44 2.83
CA ARG A 78 0.12 10.62 3.74
C ARG A 78 -0.81 9.66 3.01
N PRO A 79 -0.72 8.35 3.26
CA PRO A 79 -1.60 7.37 2.61
C PRO A 79 -2.99 7.36 3.27
N ASP A 80 -3.85 8.32 2.90
CA ASP A 80 -5.24 8.39 3.35
C ASP A 80 -6.24 8.04 2.22
N ASP A 81 -7.54 8.20 2.50
CA ASP A 81 -8.61 7.96 1.52
C ASP A 81 -8.53 8.89 0.29
N GLY A 82 -7.69 9.93 0.34
CA GLY A 82 -7.39 10.83 -0.76
C GLY A 82 -6.43 10.26 -1.81
N LEU A 83 -5.84 9.08 -1.60
CA LEU A 83 -4.95 8.47 -2.58
C LEU A 83 -5.62 8.24 -3.94
N GLU A 84 -6.89 7.82 -3.97
CA GLU A 84 -7.63 7.58 -5.22
C GLU A 84 -8.08 8.90 -5.90
N ASN A 85 -7.99 10.05 -5.21
CA ASN A 85 -8.52 11.33 -5.71
C ASN A 85 -7.57 12.06 -6.66
N LEU A 86 -6.31 11.64 -6.74
CA LEU A 86 -5.30 12.27 -7.58
C LEU A 86 -4.72 11.23 -8.55
N SER A 87 -4.89 11.45 -9.85
CA SER A 87 -4.41 10.51 -10.89
C SER A 87 -2.89 10.32 -10.85
N ALA A 88 -2.15 11.29 -10.32
CA ALA A 88 -0.71 11.20 -10.10
C ALA A 88 -0.32 10.18 -9.01
N ASN A 89 -1.27 9.65 -8.23
CA ASN A 89 -1.02 8.53 -7.33
C ASN A 89 -1.17 7.22 -8.11
N ILE A 90 -0.05 6.68 -8.57
CA ILE A 90 -0.03 5.48 -9.39
C ILE A 90 -0.18 4.27 -8.48
N LYS A 91 -1.33 3.58 -8.57
CA LYS A 91 -1.65 2.35 -7.86
C LYS A 91 -1.21 1.12 -8.64
N MET A 92 -0.63 0.14 -7.93
CA MET A 92 -0.32 -1.18 -8.44
C MET A 92 -0.85 -2.25 -7.48
N GLN A 93 -1.67 -3.18 -7.99
CA GLN A 93 -2.15 -4.31 -7.21
C GLN A 93 -1.01 -5.32 -7.00
N ILE A 94 -0.68 -5.62 -5.74
CA ILE A 94 0.33 -6.64 -5.41
C ILE A 94 -0.34 -7.99 -5.19
N GLY A 95 -1.39 -8.03 -4.36
CA GLY A 95 -2.11 -9.25 -4.04
C GLY A 95 -3.53 -8.98 -3.56
N TYR A 96 -4.40 -9.96 -3.76
CA TYR A 96 -5.76 -10.00 -3.23
C TYR A 96 -6.14 -11.46 -2.95
N THR A 97 -6.77 -11.72 -1.80
CA THR A 97 -7.32 -13.04 -1.48
C THR A 97 -8.59 -12.92 -0.63
N GLN A 98 -9.56 -13.79 -0.90
CA GLN A 98 -10.74 -14.00 -0.04
C GLN A 98 -10.57 -15.21 0.89
N VAL A 99 -9.51 -15.98 0.70
CA VAL A 99 -9.18 -17.16 1.49
C VAL A 99 -8.06 -16.80 2.46
N LEU A 100 -8.19 -17.23 3.71
CA LEU A 100 -7.14 -17.09 4.71
C LEU A 100 -5.91 -17.90 4.26
N ASP A 101 -4.88 -17.18 3.81
CA ASP A 101 -3.58 -17.72 3.41
C ASP A 101 -2.50 -17.18 4.37
N PRO A 102 -1.89 -18.02 5.21
CA PRO A 102 -0.86 -17.60 6.16
C PRO A 102 0.42 -17.09 5.47
N LEU A 103 0.63 -17.39 4.18
CA LEU A 103 1.78 -16.93 3.42
C LEU A 103 1.50 -15.66 2.60
N PHE A 104 0.27 -15.14 2.63
CA PHE A 104 -0.16 -14.04 1.77
C PHE A 104 0.76 -12.81 1.89
N PHE A 105 1.04 -12.36 3.12
CA PHE A 105 1.86 -11.17 3.34
C PHE A 105 3.33 -11.37 2.94
N ARG A 106 3.94 -12.53 3.26
CA ARG A 106 5.31 -12.87 2.81
C ARG A 106 5.44 -12.93 1.29
N ASN A 107 4.43 -13.47 0.62
CA ASN A 107 4.39 -13.52 -0.83
C ASN A 107 4.25 -12.11 -1.43
N CYS A 108 3.44 -11.25 -0.80
CA CYS A 108 3.32 -9.85 -1.19
C CYS A 108 4.64 -9.09 -0.98
N GLU A 109 5.29 -9.25 0.17
CA GLU A 109 6.60 -8.66 0.46
C GLU A 109 7.63 -9.08 -0.60
N SER A 110 7.79 -10.39 -0.84
CA SER A 110 8.73 -10.92 -1.83
C SER A 110 8.48 -10.34 -3.22
N LYS A 111 7.21 -10.22 -3.63
CA LYS A 111 6.84 -9.62 -4.92
C LYS A 111 7.21 -8.13 -4.98
N ILE A 112 6.99 -7.38 -3.90
CA ILE A 112 7.37 -5.95 -3.83
C ILE A 112 8.89 -5.80 -3.93
N ILE A 113 9.66 -6.63 -3.20
CA ILE A 113 11.12 -6.63 -3.25
C ILE A 113 11.61 -6.84 -4.69
N ILE A 114 11.15 -7.89 -5.35
CA ILE A 114 11.52 -8.19 -6.75
C ILE A 114 11.22 -7.00 -7.66
N LEU A 115 10.07 -6.35 -7.49
CA LEU A 115 9.68 -5.19 -8.29
C LEU A 115 10.59 -3.98 -8.02
N ILE A 116 10.97 -3.73 -6.76
CA ILE A 116 11.89 -2.65 -6.40
C ILE A 116 13.26 -2.91 -7.01
N GLU A 117 13.79 -4.13 -6.86
CA GLU A 117 15.08 -4.54 -7.43
C GLU A 117 15.08 -4.47 -8.96
N SER A 118 13.94 -4.74 -9.61
CA SER A 118 13.79 -4.57 -11.05
C SER A 118 13.64 -3.11 -11.50
N GLY A 119 13.70 -2.14 -10.57
CA GLY A 119 13.63 -0.71 -10.87
C GLY A 119 12.22 -0.17 -11.10
N ILE A 120 11.16 -0.86 -10.65
CA ILE A 120 9.77 -0.42 -10.88
C ILE A 120 9.51 1.00 -10.35
N LEU A 121 10.15 1.38 -9.23
CA LEU A 121 9.91 2.65 -8.58
C LEU A 121 10.24 3.83 -9.50
N LYS A 122 11.28 3.70 -10.33
CA LYS A 122 11.63 4.73 -11.32
C LYS A 122 10.55 4.89 -12.39
N THR A 123 9.98 3.77 -12.85
CA THR A 123 8.89 3.76 -13.81
C THR A 123 7.62 4.39 -13.23
N LEU A 124 7.23 4.00 -12.02
CA LEU A 124 6.05 4.54 -11.35
C LEU A 124 6.20 6.02 -11.01
N LEU A 125 7.40 6.44 -10.56
CA LEU A 125 7.71 7.85 -10.33
C LEU A 125 7.60 8.67 -11.62
N THR A 126 8.13 8.15 -12.74
CA THR A 126 8.04 8.84 -14.02
C THR A 126 6.58 8.98 -14.47
N ALA A 127 5.76 7.94 -14.28
CA ALA A 127 4.33 7.99 -14.59
C ALA A 127 3.60 9.02 -13.70
N SER A 128 3.87 9.02 -12.39
CA SER A 128 3.32 9.99 -11.44
C SER A 128 3.68 11.44 -11.81
N GLN A 129 4.95 11.68 -12.13
CA GLN A 129 5.44 12.99 -12.56
C GLN A 129 4.78 13.44 -13.87
N ASN A 130 4.54 12.52 -14.80
CA ASN A 130 3.86 12.83 -16.06
C ASN A 130 2.40 13.19 -15.84
N GLU A 131 1.66 12.43 -15.03
CA GLU A 131 0.27 12.74 -14.67
C GLU A 131 0.15 14.13 -14.02
N LEU A 132 1.07 14.48 -13.12
CA LEU A 132 1.07 15.79 -12.46
C LEU A 132 1.42 16.94 -13.41
N LYS A 133 2.35 16.72 -14.35
CA LYS A 133 2.78 17.74 -15.34
C LYS A 133 1.73 17.98 -16.42
N TYR A 134 1.06 16.92 -16.87
CA TYR A 134 0.23 16.98 -18.07
C TYR A 134 -1.28 16.93 -17.78
N HIS A 135 -1.71 17.19 -16.52
CA HIS A 135 -3.11 17.24 -16.04
C HIS A 135 -4.07 16.71 -17.09
N SER A 136 -4.37 15.40 -17.04
CA SER A 136 -5.15 14.66 -18.02
C SER A 136 -6.04 15.60 -18.86
N ILE A 137 -5.62 15.92 -20.10
CA ILE A 137 -6.31 16.81 -21.06
C ILE A 137 -7.60 16.13 -21.57
N HIS A 138 -8.42 15.64 -20.64
CA HIS A 138 -9.60 14.84 -20.87
C HIS A 138 -10.71 15.14 -19.86
N ASN A 139 -10.83 16.39 -19.46
CA ASN A 139 -12.10 16.93 -18.96
C ASN A 139 -12.15 18.41 -19.38
N TYR A 140 -12.78 18.69 -20.52
CA TYR A 140 -13.47 19.93 -20.95
C TYR A 140 -13.50 19.98 -22.48
N CYS A 141 -14.30 19.11 -23.09
CA CYS A 141 -14.96 19.36 -24.37
C CYS A 141 -16.28 18.59 -24.34
N SER A 142 -17.24 19.15 -23.61
CA SER A 142 -18.68 18.96 -23.85
C SER A 142 -19.10 19.74 -25.08
#